data_AF-A0A6P5NVT2-F1
#
_entry.id   AF-A0A6P5NVT2-F1
#
_cell.length_a   1.000
_cell.length_b   1.000
_cell.length_c   1.000
_cell.angle_alpha   90.00
_cell.angle_beta   90.00
_cell.angle_gamma   90.00
#
_symmetry.space_group_name_H-M   'P 1'
#
loop_
_entity.id
_entity.type
_entity.pdbx_description
1 polymer ?
#
loop_
_entity_poly.entity_id
_entity_poly.type
_entity_poly.pdbx_seq_one_letter_code
_entity_poly.pdbx_strand_id
1 'polypeptide(L)'
;MWSIVMDPIKVLATRFQHQFIHKDFHKAIAKMTIIDSFLFIIIHSMDKLGIKWHRLPVLLGLLYLGIRRHLHEEYNLFNVGTTPKGVRFNPSDFPFRTSDGKYNDPFNEVAGSQGSFFGRNVLPVDQKNKVLIK
;
A
#
# COMPACT_ATOMS: atom_id res chain seq x y z
N MET A 1 16.19 31.06 12.83
CA MET A 1 17.42 30.25 12.81
C MET A 1 17.19 28.81 12.36
N TRP A 2 16.09 28.16 12.76
CA TRP A 2 15.73 26.80 12.28
C TRP A 2 15.37 26.72 10.78
N SER A 3 14.71 27.72 10.19
CA SER A 3 14.37 27.69 8.74
C SER A 3 15.61 27.81 7.85
N ILE A 4 16.59 28.65 8.23
CA ILE A 4 17.83 28.89 7.45
C ILE A 4 18.62 27.59 7.20
N VAL A 5 18.57 26.64 8.14
CA VAL A 5 19.21 25.32 7.99
C VAL A 5 18.29 24.31 7.29
N MET A 6 16.99 24.35 7.57
CA MET A 6 16.02 23.38 7.01
C MET A 6 15.70 23.62 5.53
N ASP A 7 15.72 24.87 5.08
CA ASP A 7 15.40 25.25 3.71
C ASP A 7 16.38 24.66 2.66
N PRO A 8 17.72 24.74 2.83
CA PRO A 8 18.65 24.09 1.90
C PRO A 8 18.59 22.56 1.96
N ILE A 9 18.31 21.96 3.12
CA ILE A 9 18.12 20.50 3.27
C ILE A 9 16.87 20.06 2.50
N LYS A 10 15.76 20.81 2.61
CA LYS A 10 14.53 20.56 1.84
C LYS A 10 14.77 20.72 0.33
N VAL A 11 15.52 21.73 -0.09
CA VAL A 11 15.86 21.94 -1.51
C VAL A 11 16.72 20.80 -2.03
N LEU A 12 17.70 20.33 -1.25
CA LEU A 12 18.54 19.19 -1.64
C LEU A 12 17.73 17.89 -1.72
N ALA A 13 16.87 17.64 -0.73
CA ALA A 13 16.00 16.47 -0.70
C ALA A 13 15.02 16.45 -1.88
N THR A 14 14.40 17.60 -2.19
CA THR A 14 13.48 17.71 -3.34
C THR A 14 14.20 17.54 -4.68
N ARG A 15 15.43 18.05 -4.82
CA ARG A 15 16.25 17.87 -6.03
C ARG A 15 16.67 16.41 -6.20
N PHE A 16 17.07 15.75 -5.11
CA PHE A 16 17.39 14.32 -5.10
C PHE A 16 16.17 13.47 -5.48
N GLN A 17 15.02 13.75 -4.88
CA GLN A 17 13.75 13.11 -5.23
C GLN A 17 13.40 13.30 -6.71
N HIS A 18 13.54 14.51 -7.25
CA HIS A 18 13.22 14.79 -8.65
C HIS A 18 14.10 14.06 -9.67
N GLN A 19 15.36 13.79 -9.30
CA GLN A 19 16.34 13.20 -10.22
C GLN A 19 16.39 11.66 -10.12
N PHE A 20 16.22 11.12 -8.92
CA PHE A 20 16.34 9.68 -8.68
C PHE A 20 15.00 8.94 -8.76
N ILE A 21 13.88 9.60 -8.45
CA ILE A 21 12.56 8.97 -8.38
C ILE A 21 11.75 9.30 -9.62
N HIS A 22 11.15 8.28 -10.24
CA HIS A 22 10.25 8.48 -11.38
C HIS A 22 9.10 9.42 -11.00
N LYS A 23 8.78 10.39 -11.88
CA LYS A 23 7.80 11.45 -11.62
C LYS A 23 6.43 10.93 -11.16
N ASP A 24 6.04 9.78 -11.69
CA ASP A 24 4.76 9.13 -11.34
C ASP A 24 4.65 8.74 -9.86
N PHE A 25 5.78 8.56 -9.17
CA PHE A 25 5.79 8.17 -7.75
C PHE A 25 5.83 9.36 -6.79
N HIS A 26 6.03 10.60 -7.26
CA HIS A 26 6.09 11.77 -6.36
C HIS A 26 4.82 11.93 -5.53
N LYS A 27 3.65 11.71 -6.14
CA LYS A 27 2.36 11.75 -5.44
C LYS A 27 2.19 10.61 -4.43
N ALA A 28 2.79 9.44 -4.69
CA ALA A 28 2.74 8.31 -3.77
C ALA A 28 3.62 8.59 -2.54
N ILE A 29 4.87 9.03 -2.76
CA ILE A 29 5.82 9.34 -1.69
C ILE A 29 5.33 10.50 -0.82
N ALA A 30 4.66 11.50 -1.39
CA ALA A 30 4.11 12.60 -0.62
C ALA A 30 3.08 12.17 0.44
N LYS A 31 2.50 10.97 0.31
CA LYS A 31 1.57 10.37 1.29
C LYS A 31 2.25 9.44 2.28
N MET A 32 3.52 9.11 2.06
CA MET A 32 4.26 8.15 2.87
C MET A 32 4.82 8.78 4.14
N THR A 33 4.99 7.97 5.18
CA THR A 33 5.79 8.37 6.34
C THR A 33 7.26 8.58 5.93
N ILE A 34 8.06 9.21 6.80
CA ILE A 34 9.50 9.41 6.55
C ILE A 34 10.21 8.05 6.40
N ILE A 35 9.85 7.08 7.24
CA ILE A 35 10.45 5.74 7.22
C ILE A 35 10.04 5.02 5.92
N ASP A 36 8.76 5.03 5.56
CA ASP A 36 8.29 4.35 4.36
C ASP A 36 8.84 5.01 3.08
N SER A 37 8.99 6.33 3.08
CA SER A 37 9.67 7.04 1.99
C SER A 37 11.12 6.59 1.82
N PHE A 38 11.85 6.41 2.93
CA PHE A 38 13.21 5.90 2.92
C PHE A 38 13.27 4.44 2.41
N LEU A 39 12.39 3.57 2.90
CA LEU A 39 12.24 2.19 2.42
C LEU A 39 11.91 2.13 0.93
N PHE A 40 10.99 2.99 0.47
CA PHE A 40 10.64 3.11 -0.94
C PHE A 40 11.85 3.51 -1.79
N ILE A 41 12.66 4.48 -1.34
CA ILE A 41 13.87 4.89 -2.06
C ILE A 41 14.86 3.73 -2.21
N ILE A 42 15.04 2.90 -1.17
CA ILE A 42 15.91 1.71 -1.25
C ILE A 42 15.40 0.76 -2.34
N ILE A 43 14.13 0.35 -2.27
CA ILE A 43 13.53 -0.59 -3.23
C ILE A 43 13.54 -0.01 -4.64
N HIS A 44 13.12 1.23 -4.82
CA HIS A 44 13.07 1.89 -6.12
C HIS A 44 14.46 2.06 -6.73
N SER A 45 15.49 2.33 -5.92
CA SER A 45 16.87 2.41 -6.41
C SER A 45 17.38 1.05 -6.89
N MET A 46 17.10 -0.02 -6.15
CA MET A 46 17.44 -1.39 -6.56
C MET A 46 16.75 -1.76 -7.88
N ASP A 47 15.46 -1.46 -8.00
CA ASP A 47 14.66 -1.70 -9.21
C ASP A 47 15.22 -0.92 -10.42
N LYS A 48 15.51 0.37 -10.23
CA LYS A 48 16.00 1.27 -11.28
C LYS A 48 17.39 0.88 -11.77
N LEU A 49 18.25 0.41 -10.87
CA LEU A 49 19.58 -0.11 -11.21
C LEU A 49 19.53 -1.52 -11.85
N GLY A 50 18.34 -2.10 -12.01
CA GLY A 50 18.16 -3.43 -12.59
C GLY A 50 18.69 -4.55 -11.69
N ILE A 51 18.89 -4.29 -10.39
CA ILE A 51 19.29 -5.30 -9.42
C ILE A 51 18.11 -6.24 -9.22
N LYS A 52 18.21 -7.42 -9.83
CA LYS A 52 17.19 -8.45 -9.77
C LYS A 52 17.15 -9.01 -8.35
N TRP A 53 16.15 -8.63 -7.56
CA TRP A 53 15.94 -9.12 -6.19
C TRP A 53 15.97 -10.66 -6.10
N HIS A 54 15.45 -11.34 -7.11
CA HIS A 54 15.40 -12.79 -7.22
C HIS A 54 16.76 -13.45 -7.55
N ARG A 55 17.82 -12.66 -7.75
CA ARG A 55 19.21 -13.12 -7.93
C ARG A 55 20.12 -12.78 -6.74
N LEU A 56 19.57 -12.14 -5.70
CA LEU A 56 20.32 -11.85 -4.48
C LEU A 56 20.45 -13.12 -3.63
N PRO A 57 21.44 -13.18 -2.71
CA PRO A 57 21.43 -14.12 -1.61
C PRO A 57 20.08 -14.10 -0.89
N VAL A 58 19.62 -15.28 -0.46
CA VAL A 58 18.24 -15.49 0.02
C VAL A 58 17.82 -14.47 1.09
N LEU A 59 18.68 -14.19 2.08
CA LEU A 59 18.36 -13.23 3.15
C LEU A 59 18.12 -11.80 2.62
N LEU A 60 18.90 -11.36 1.63
CA LEU A 60 18.72 -10.06 1.01
C LEU A 60 17.47 -10.02 0.12
N GLY A 61 17.17 -11.12 -0.58
CA GLY A 61 15.93 -11.27 -1.32
C GLY A 61 14.69 -11.21 -0.41
N LEU A 62 14.74 -11.89 0.74
CA LEU A 62 13.67 -11.87 1.75
C LEU A 62 13.51 -10.48 2.37
N LEU A 63 14.61 -9.77 2.66
CA LEU A 63 14.55 -8.39 3.14
C LEU A 63 13.87 -7.47 2.12
N TYR A 64 14.27 -7.56 0.84
CA TYR A 64 13.64 -6.82 -0.24
C TYR A 64 12.12 -7.11 -0.33
N LEU A 65 11.74 -8.39 -0.31
CA LEU A 65 10.33 -8.79 -0.39
C LEU A 65 9.53 -8.34 0.83
N GLY A 66 10.13 -8.40 2.03
CA GLY A 66 9.51 -7.92 3.26
C GLY A 66 9.21 -6.42 3.20
N ILE A 67 10.18 -5.61 2.77
CA ILE A 67 9.99 -4.16 2.60
C ILE A 67 8.94 -3.88 1.51
N ARG A 68 9.03 -4.53 0.35
CA ARG A 68 8.05 -4.34 -0.73
C ARG A 68 6.64 -4.71 -0.29
N ARG A 69 6.48 -5.81 0.44
CA ARG A 69 5.18 -6.25 0.98
C ARG A 69 4.61 -5.23 1.96
N HIS A 70 5.42 -4.76 2.92
CA HIS A 70 5.03 -3.72 3.88
C HIS A 70 4.49 -2.46 3.17
N LEU A 71 5.22 -1.97 2.16
CA LEU A 71 4.77 -0.81 1.38
C LEU A 71 3.46 -1.07 0.62
N HIS A 72 3.21 -2.30 0.15
CA HIS A 72 1.93 -2.65 -0.47
C HIS A 72 0.79 -2.77 0.54
N GLU A 73 1.04 -3.28 1.74
CA GLU A 73 0.04 -3.37 2.80
C GLU A 73 -0.41 -1.96 3.24
N GLU A 74 0.52 -1.02 3.41
CA GLU A 74 0.22 0.36 3.84
C GLU A 74 -0.43 1.23 2.75
N TYR A 75 0.04 1.12 1.51
CA TYR A 75 -0.31 2.10 0.46
C TYR A 75 -1.15 1.51 -0.70
N ASN A 76 -1.42 0.20 -0.71
CA ASN A 76 -2.19 -0.48 -1.75
C ASN A 76 -3.36 -1.32 -1.20
N LEU A 77 -3.92 -0.99 -0.02
CA LEU A 77 -5.16 -1.58 0.47
C LEU A 77 -6.26 -0.51 0.59
N PHE A 78 -7.09 -0.40 -0.44
CA PHE A 78 -8.21 0.55 -0.46
C PHE A 78 -9.52 -0.16 -0.13
N ASN A 79 -10.14 0.25 0.98
CA ASN A 79 -11.49 -0.17 1.33
C ASN A 79 -12.51 0.39 0.32
N VAL A 80 -13.57 -0.38 0.05
CA VAL A 80 -14.66 -0.01 -0.86
C VAL A 80 -15.98 -0.16 -0.12
N GLY A 81 -16.84 0.85 -0.24
CA GLY A 81 -18.09 0.91 0.53
C GLY A 81 -17.88 1.45 1.95
N THR A 82 -18.94 1.45 2.74
CA THR A 82 -18.89 1.82 4.15
C THR A 82 -18.24 0.68 4.93
N THR A 83 -17.20 0.97 5.73
CA THR A 83 -16.72 0.00 6.72
C THR A 83 -17.85 -0.21 7.73
N PRO A 84 -18.48 -1.40 7.75
CA PRO A 84 -19.51 -1.69 8.72
C PRO A 84 -18.86 -1.65 10.10
N LYS A 85 -19.31 -0.72 10.94
CA LYS A 85 -19.05 -0.82 12.38
C LYS A 85 -19.96 -1.94 12.88
N GLY A 86 -19.46 -3.17 12.86
CA GLY A 86 -20.22 -4.33 13.31
C GLY A 86 -20.72 -4.13 14.73
N VAL A 87 -21.89 -4.69 15.05
CA VAL A 87 -22.25 -4.89 16.45
C VAL A 87 -21.21 -5.86 17.02
N ARG A 88 -20.60 -5.52 18.16
CA ARG A 88 -19.60 -6.40 18.77
C ARG A 88 -20.26 -7.76 19.03
N PHE A 89 -19.64 -8.82 18.54
CA PHE A 89 -20.02 -10.19 18.80
C PHE A 89 -18.85 -10.90 19.50
N ASN A 90 -19.13 -12.02 20.17
CA ASN A 90 -18.10 -12.85 20.78
C ASN A 90 -17.65 -13.92 19.78
N PRO A 91 -16.38 -13.95 19.34
CA PRO A 91 -15.90 -14.96 18.39
C PRO A 91 -16.07 -16.40 18.90
N SER A 92 -16.10 -16.60 20.22
CA SER A 92 -16.32 -17.92 20.83
C SER A 92 -17.72 -18.49 20.54
N ASP A 93 -18.68 -17.66 20.14
CA ASP A 93 -20.04 -18.10 19.75
C ASP A 93 -20.03 -18.69 18.32
N PHE A 94 -18.98 -18.40 17.53
CA PHE A 94 -18.81 -18.85 16.16
C PHE A 94 -17.45 -19.54 15.94
N PRO A 95 -17.15 -20.67 16.63
CA PRO A 95 -15.86 -21.37 16.52
C PRO A 95 -15.75 -22.22 15.23
N PHE A 96 -16.47 -21.84 14.18
CA PHE A 96 -16.55 -22.55 12.90
C PHE A 96 -16.77 -21.55 11.77
N ARG A 97 -16.53 -21.99 10.52
CA ARG A 97 -16.82 -21.17 9.34
C ARG A 97 -18.32 -21.22 9.05
N THR A 98 -18.98 -20.07 9.08
CA THR A 98 -20.40 -19.92 8.74
C THR A 98 -20.62 -20.11 7.23
N SER A 99 -21.85 -20.47 6.86
CA SER A 99 -22.21 -20.75 5.46
C SER A 99 -22.16 -19.50 4.57
N ASP A 100 -22.38 -18.32 5.14
CA ASP A 100 -22.33 -17.02 4.45
C ASP A 100 -21.00 -16.27 4.68
N GLY A 101 -20.08 -16.84 5.47
CA GLY A 101 -18.76 -16.26 5.76
C GLY A 101 -18.75 -15.12 6.77
N LYS A 102 -19.86 -14.85 7.47
CA LYS A 102 -19.93 -13.87 8.56
C LYS A 102 -19.23 -14.32 9.84
N TYR A 103 -19.02 -13.36 10.74
CA TYR A 103 -18.48 -13.54 12.11
C TYR A 103 -17.02 -14.01 12.15
N ASN A 104 -16.26 -13.79 11.07
CA ASN A 104 -14.84 -14.16 11.01
C ASN A 104 -13.93 -13.08 11.61
N ASP A 105 -14.10 -11.81 11.21
CA ASP A 105 -13.40 -10.67 11.82
C ASP A 105 -14.14 -10.25 13.11
N PRO A 106 -13.53 -10.36 14.30
CA PRO A 106 -14.15 -9.99 15.58
C PRO A 106 -14.67 -8.55 15.66
N PHE A 107 -14.14 -7.67 14.82
CA PHE A 107 -14.48 -6.25 14.79
C PHE A 107 -15.37 -5.87 13.60
N ASN A 108 -15.64 -6.82 12.69
CA ASN A 108 -16.48 -6.60 11.52
C ASN A 108 -17.20 -7.91 11.12
N GLU A 109 -18.42 -8.06 11.62
CA GLU A 109 -19.29 -9.22 11.37
C GLU A 109 -19.38 -9.63 9.89
N VAL A 110 -19.40 -8.67 8.97
CA VAL A 110 -19.66 -8.95 7.54
C VAL A 110 -18.38 -8.98 6.69
N ALA A 111 -17.20 -8.76 7.27
CA ALA A 111 -15.94 -8.82 6.54
C ALA A 111 -15.73 -10.20 5.92
N GLY A 112 -15.58 -10.25 4.59
CA GLY A 112 -15.36 -11.51 3.86
C GLY A 112 -16.62 -12.36 3.65
N SER A 113 -17.79 -11.88 4.07
CA SER A 113 -19.07 -12.57 3.86
C SER A 113 -19.60 -12.41 2.43
N GLN A 114 -20.53 -13.29 2.04
CA GLN A 114 -21.25 -13.20 0.77
C GLN A 114 -22.00 -11.87 0.66
N GLY A 115 -21.91 -11.23 -0.52
CA GLY A 115 -22.56 -9.94 -0.77
C GLY A 115 -21.77 -8.71 -0.29
N SER A 116 -20.57 -8.91 0.26
CA SER A 116 -19.65 -7.81 0.59
C SER A 116 -18.97 -7.23 -0.65
N PHE A 117 -18.51 -5.97 -0.56
CA PHE A 117 -17.78 -5.31 -1.64
C PHE A 117 -16.39 -5.90 -1.84
N PHE A 118 -15.94 -5.97 -3.10
CA PHE A 118 -14.53 -6.18 -3.41
C PHE A 118 -13.71 -4.91 -3.11
N GLY A 119 -12.64 -5.05 -2.34
CA GLY A 119 -11.63 -4.00 -2.14
C GLY A 119 -10.83 -3.70 -3.41
N ARG A 120 -9.87 -2.76 -3.33
CA ARG A 120 -8.97 -2.43 -4.45
C ARG A 120 -7.53 -2.28 -4.00
N ASN A 121 -6.59 -2.61 -4.89
CA ASN A 121 -5.17 -2.35 -4.67
C ASN A 121 -4.61 -1.11 -5.39
N VAL A 122 -5.36 -0.63 -6.38
CA VAL A 122 -5.05 0.57 -7.16
C VAL A 122 -6.33 1.39 -7.29
N LEU A 123 -6.20 2.71 -7.27
CA LEU A 123 -7.34 3.61 -7.44
C LEU A 123 -8.03 3.35 -8.78
N PRO A 124 -9.37 3.34 -8.82
CA PRO A 124 -10.11 3.09 -10.05
C PRO A 124 -9.84 4.21 -11.07
N VAL A 125 -9.64 3.81 -12.32
CA VAL A 125 -9.56 4.72 -13.46
C VAL A 125 -10.85 4.54 -14.27
N ASP A 126 -11.62 5.62 -14.45
CA ASP A 126 -12.83 5.57 -15.25
C ASP A 126 -12.48 5.30 -16.72
N GLN A 127 -13.14 4.30 -17.30
CA GLN A 127 -12.93 3.83 -18.66
C GLN A 127 -14.25 3.71 -19.44
N LYS A 128 -15.38 4.21 -18.92
CA LYS A 128 -16.69 4.12 -19.58
C LYS A 128 -16.69 4.68 -21.01
N ASN A 129 -15.90 5.71 -21.27
CA ASN A 129 -15.78 6.35 -22.58
C ASN A 129 -14.67 5.74 -23.47
N LYS A 130 -13.89 4.79 -22.96
CA LYS A 130 -12.81 4.12 -23.72
C LYS A 130 -13.27 2.81 -24.36
N VAL A 131 -14.34 2.21 -23.84
CA VAL A 131 -14.99 1.02 -24.40
C VAL A 131 -16.11 1.45 -25.36
N LEU A 132 -15.73 2.19 -26.41
CA LEU A 132 -16.51 2.37 -27.63
C LEU A 132 -15.68 1.84 -28.79
N ILE A 133 -15.35 0.55 -28.73
CA ILE A 133 -14.92 -0.20 -29.90
C ILE A 133 -16.02 -1.22 -30.12
N LYS A 134 -16.76 -1.02 -31.22
CA LYS A 134 -17.76 -1.95 -31.74
C LYS A 134 -17.15 -3.32 -32.00
#